data_AF-A0A9D9L237-F1
#
_entry.id   AF-A0A9D9L237-F1
#
_cell.length_a   1.000
_cell.length_b   1.000
_cell.length_c   1.000
_cell.angle_alpha   90.00
_cell.angle_beta   90.00
_cell.angle_gamma   90.00
#
_symmetry.space_group_name_H-M   'P 1'
#
loop_
_entity.id
_entity.type
_entity.pdbx_description
1 polymer ?
#
loop_
_entity_poly.entity_id
_entity_poly.type
_entity_poly.pdbx_seq_one_letter_code
_entity_poly.pdbx_strand_id
1 'polypeptide(L)'
;MNNCLVGNGLDIQLGGNDYLNKWILVRMLANAKVGKYDKLFGNQISGDDIIQLFYGMVDLANDARIGKFDSIINKCEEPIRSYLHTALIDFSSNHPNEIDGIEQVGMEDIILLFCLFYLNNKDIIKDYSSAKQGYCQMLLDAIYCDKKIQKLTTNKKTASFFKEFDNIFTLNYDRTLDRATHKPVYHLHGSFDNFVKPSFDYPKEFRHCYSDAILDFSGEIKYLQASKQPQYHFDEFERMSGKLSIIGLSPYNDSHIFKCINHSDLDEIVFYHFFNGGRDITLPITKPYTIVDVKDLWMELQITPSLSKSYTINQKQAMLLNAISVNKNELTASEIQNQVNSIPVNTRSAIINMMKYEISKEQYHNSPKNEKELFRLFNEFGKTLRISGISPQALYHLYTENLSNESIQK
;
A
#
# COMPACT_ATOMS: atom_id res chain seq x y z
N MET A 1 4.78 10.28 -32.29
CA MET A 1 5.13 9.13 -31.44
C MET A 1 3.90 8.72 -30.65
N ASN A 2 3.78 7.45 -30.32
CA ASN A 2 2.73 6.89 -29.48
C ASN A 2 3.35 6.39 -28.18
N ASN A 3 3.11 7.07 -27.07
CA ASN A 3 3.71 6.79 -25.78
C ASN A 3 2.68 6.17 -24.82
N CYS A 4 3.11 5.36 -23.88
CA CYS A 4 2.26 4.96 -22.76
C CYS A 4 2.93 5.18 -21.40
N LEU A 5 2.12 5.54 -20.41
CA LEU A 5 2.48 5.60 -19.00
C LEU A 5 1.60 4.61 -18.23
N VAL A 6 2.22 3.69 -17.49
CA VAL A 6 1.51 2.67 -16.73
C VAL A 6 1.73 2.85 -15.23
N GLY A 7 0.65 3.04 -14.49
CA GLY A 7 0.64 3.07 -13.02
C GLY A 7 0.25 1.73 -12.39
N ASN A 8 0.18 1.74 -11.06
CA ASN A 8 -0.04 0.56 -10.21
C ASN A 8 -1.34 -0.20 -10.53
N GLY A 9 -2.29 0.42 -11.24
CA GLY A 9 -3.53 -0.22 -11.68
C GLY A 9 -3.30 -1.48 -12.52
N LEU A 10 -2.20 -1.57 -13.27
CA LEU A 10 -1.86 -2.82 -13.99
C LEU A 10 -1.51 -3.94 -13.00
N ASP A 11 -0.69 -3.68 -11.99
CA ASP A 11 -0.31 -4.67 -10.97
C ASP A 11 -1.50 -5.11 -10.13
N ILE A 12 -2.41 -4.18 -9.81
CA ILE A 12 -3.67 -4.49 -9.14
C ILE A 12 -4.54 -5.37 -10.03
N GLN A 13 -4.62 -5.09 -11.33
CA GLN A 13 -5.43 -5.90 -12.24
C GLN A 13 -4.86 -7.31 -12.44
N LEU A 14 -3.54 -7.46 -12.51
CA LEU A 14 -2.86 -8.75 -12.71
C LEU A 14 -2.75 -9.57 -11.41
N GLY A 15 -2.35 -8.90 -10.34
CA GLY A 15 -2.05 -9.48 -9.04
C GLY A 15 -3.19 -9.46 -8.05
N GLY A 16 -4.30 -8.82 -8.41
CA GLY A 16 -5.48 -8.67 -7.59
C GLY A 16 -5.31 -7.69 -6.44
N ASN A 17 -6.22 -7.80 -5.48
CA ASN A 17 -6.32 -6.87 -4.35
C ASN A 17 -5.07 -6.88 -3.43
N ASP A 18 -4.16 -7.84 -3.57
CA ASP A 18 -2.90 -7.90 -2.81
C ASP A 18 -2.01 -6.66 -2.98
N TYR A 19 -2.24 -5.87 -4.04
CA TYR A 19 -1.49 -4.66 -4.38
C TYR A 19 -2.30 -3.37 -4.20
N LEU A 20 -3.47 -3.44 -3.57
CA LEU A 20 -4.17 -2.24 -3.09
C LEU A 20 -3.46 -1.70 -1.84
N ASN A 21 -3.43 -0.37 -1.70
CA ASN A 21 -2.88 0.37 -0.55
C ASN A 21 -3.21 -0.32 0.79
N LYS A 22 -4.51 -0.48 1.07
CA LYS A 22 -5.01 -1.13 2.28
C LYS A 22 -4.30 -2.46 2.55
N TRP A 23 -4.26 -3.36 1.57
CA TRP A 23 -3.78 -4.72 1.77
C TRP A 23 -2.26 -4.83 1.84
N ILE A 24 -1.53 -3.87 1.24
CA ILE A 24 -0.10 -3.70 1.45
C ILE A 24 0.16 -3.31 2.91
N LEU A 25 -0.55 -2.31 3.44
CA LEU A 25 -0.41 -1.88 4.84
C LEU A 25 -0.81 -2.99 5.82
N VAL A 26 -1.93 -3.68 5.61
CA VAL A 26 -2.31 -4.84 6.45
C VAL A 26 -1.23 -5.91 6.44
N ARG A 27 -0.66 -6.24 5.27
CA ARG A 27 0.42 -7.22 5.14
C ARG A 27 1.69 -6.77 5.87
N MET A 28 2.04 -5.49 5.76
CA MET A 28 3.16 -4.90 6.49
C MET A 28 2.97 -5.07 8.00
N LEU A 29 1.81 -4.71 8.55
CA LEU A 29 1.54 -4.83 9.98
C LEU A 29 1.53 -6.30 10.46
N ALA A 30 0.94 -7.21 9.68
CA ALA A 30 0.99 -8.63 9.99
C ALA A 30 2.43 -9.19 10.01
N ASN A 31 3.26 -8.76 9.05
CA ASN A 31 4.69 -9.11 9.02
C ASN A 31 5.47 -8.50 10.19
N ALA A 32 5.16 -7.25 10.57
CA ALA A 32 5.77 -6.61 11.73
C ALA A 32 5.48 -7.42 13.00
N LYS A 33 4.22 -7.82 13.20
CA LYS A 33 3.76 -8.57 14.38
C LYS A 33 4.51 -9.90 14.59
N VAL A 34 4.96 -10.56 13.53
CA VAL A 34 5.79 -11.79 13.63
C VAL A 34 7.29 -11.54 13.81
N GLY A 35 7.69 -10.29 14.05
CA GLY A 35 9.09 -9.90 14.21
C GLY A 35 9.89 -9.87 12.91
N LYS A 36 9.23 -9.85 11.74
CA LYS A 36 9.94 -9.85 10.43
C LYS A 36 10.92 -8.67 10.36
N TYR A 37 10.50 -7.50 10.84
CA TYR A 37 11.25 -6.25 10.66
C TYR A 37 12.20 -5.92 11.81
N ASP A 38 12.25 -6.68 12.90
CA ASP A 38 13.09 -6.37 14.07
C ASP A 38 14.56 -6.14 13.68
N LYS A 39 15.09 -6.96 12.77
CA LYS A 39 16.46 -6.82 12.24
C LYS A 39 16.71 -5.55 11.43
N LEU A 40 15.70 -4.98 10.76
CA LEU A 40 15.83 -3.69 10.07
C LEU A 40 16.15 -2.58 11.07
N PHE A 41 15.69 -2.72 12.31
CA PHE A 41 15.88 -1.78 13.40
C PHE A 41 16.97 -2.23 14.40
N GLY A 42 17.86 -3.13 14.00
CA GLY A 42 18.91 -3.65 14.88
C GLY A 42 18.39 -4.33 16.15
N ASN A 43 17.16 -4.85 16.11
CA ASN A 43 16.41 -5.44 17.23
C ASN A 43 16.11 -4.45 18.38
N GLN A 44 16.12 -3.14 18.11
CA GLN A 44 15.78 -2.11 19.10
C GLN A 44 14.29 -1.77 19.11
N ILE A 45 13.60 -2.01 17.99
CA ILE A 45 12.17 -1.79 17.82
C ILE A 45 11.57 -3.15 17.48
N SER A 46 10.67 -3.63 18.33
CA SER A 46 9.97 -4.89 18.12
C SER A 46 8.77 -4.73 17.19
N GLY A 47 8.30 -5.86 16.66
CA GLY A 47 7.00 -5.94 15.99
C GLY A 47 5.84 -5.30 16.75
N ASP A 48 5.77 -5.50 18.07
CA ASP A 48 4.71 -4.92 18.90
C ASP A 48 4.83 -3.40 19.03
N ASP A 49 6.05 -2.85 19.11
CA ASP A 49 6.30 -1.41 19.11
C ASP A 49 5.84 -0.75 17.80
N ILE A 50 6.10 -1.42 16.66
CA ILE A 50 5.65 -0.97 15.33
C ILE A 50 4.13 -0.89 15.29
N ILE A 51 3.41 -1.92 15.78
CA ILE A 51 1.94 -1.91 15.80
C ILE A 51 1.40 -0.75 16.65
N GLN A 52 1.99 -0.52 17.84
CA GLN A 52 1.53 0.57 18.71
C GLN A 52 1.77 1.95 18.09
N LEU A 53 2.91 2.14 17.42
CA LEU A 53 3.20 3.36 16.66
C LEU A 53 2.09 3.64 15.64
N PHE A 54 1.72 2.63 14.84
CA PHE A 54 0.70 2.77 13.80
C PHE A 54 -0.72 2.97 14.33
N TYR A 55 -1.05 2.47 15.52
CA TYR A 55 -2.30 2.84 16.19
C TYR A 55 -2.31 4.31 16.61
N GLY A 56 -1.20 4.80 17.18
CA GLY A 56 -1.07 6.22 17.53
C GLY A 56 -1.14 7.16 16.32
N MET A 57 -0.77 6.67 15.12
CA MET A 57 -0.89 7.44 13.88
C MET A 57 -2.33 7.71 13.45
N VAL A 58 -3.32 6.94 13.92
CA VAL A 58 -4.73 7.19 13.58
C VAL A 58 -5.21 8.51 14.19
N ASP A 59 -4.85 8.78 15.45
CA ASP A 59 -5.16 10.05 16.10
C ASP A 59 -4.45 11.20 15.39
N LEU A 60 -3.18 10.99 15.02
CA LEU A 60 -2.38 11.97 14.27
C LEU A 60 -2.98 12.29 12.90
N ALA A 61 -3.48 11.26 12.20
CA ALA A 61 -4.16 11.39 10.92
C ALA A 61 -5.43 12.23 11.06
N ASN A 62 -6.25 11.98 12.09
CA ASN A 62 -7.43 12.78 12.36
C ASN A 62 -7.10 14.21 12.75
N ASP A 63 -6.01 14.44 13.47
CA ASP A 63 -5.52 15.77 13.80
C ASP A 63 -5.04 16.54 12.55
N ALA A 64 -4.35 15.87 11.63
CA ALA A 64 -3.96 16.42 10.34
C ALA A 64 -5.16 16.81 9.48
N ARG A 65 -6.15 15.90 9.39
CA ARG A 65 -7.41 16.11 8.65
C ARG A 65 -8.17 17.37 9.06
N ILE A 66 -8.12 17.74 10.35
CA ILE A 66 -8.85 18.91 10.88
C ILE A 66 -7.96 20.15 11.06
N GLY A 67 -6.75 20.16 10.50
CA GLY A 67 -5.87 21.35 10.46
C GLY A 67 -5.13 21.66 11.77
N LYS A 68 -4.99 20.71 12.70
CA LYS A 68 -4.29 20.99 13.98
C LYS A 68 -2.79 21.30 13.81
N PHE A 69 -2.19 20.96 12.67
CA PHE A 69 -0.78 21.20 12.39
C PHE A 69 -0.48 22.53 11.70
N ASP A 70 -1.49 23.30 11.29
CA ASP A 70 -1.32 24.54 10.52
C ASP A 70 -0.39 25.54 11.22
N SER A 71 -0.52 25.66 12.55
CA SER A 71 0.29 26.57 13.35
C SER A 71 1.78 26.21 13.40
N ILE A 72 2.11 24.92 13.28
CA ILE A 72 3.49 24.41 13.28
C ILE A 72 4.08 24.58 11.88
N ILE A 73 3.31 24.25 10.84
CA ILE A 73 3.73 24.38 9.44
C ILE A 73 3.98 25.84 9.07
N ASN A 74 3.16 26.77 9.56
CA ASN A 74 3.36 28.20 9.33
C ASN A 74 4.68 28.75 9.88
N LYS A 75 5.36 28.00 10.77
CA LYS A 75 6.68 28.34 11.31
C LYS A 75 7.83 27.69 10.54
N CYS A 76 7.55 26.78 9.61
CA CYS A 76 8.56 26.20 8.73
C CYS A 76 9.04 27.20 7.68
N GLU A 77 10.28 27.05 7.23
CA GLU A 77 10.85 27.86 6.16
C GLU A 77 10.46 27.34 4.77
N GLU A 78 10.52 28.21 3.77
CA GLU A 78 10.40 27.80 2.36
C GLU A 78 11.64 27.02 1.89
N PRO A 79 11.50 26.04 0.97
CA PRO A 79 10.26 25.62 0.29
C PRO A 79 9.44 24.56 1.07
N ILE A 80 9.93 24.10 2.22
CA ILE A 80 9.33 22.99 2.98
C ILE A 80 7.90 23.34 3.42
N ARG A 81 7.68 24.58 3.87
CA ARG A 81 6.35 25.08 4.25
C ARG A 81 5.34 24.90 3.12
N SER A 82 5.68 25.28 1.89
CA SER A 82 4.78 25.10 0.75
C SER A 82 4.46 23.63 0.48
N TYR A 83 5.45 22.74 0.58
CA TYR A 83 5.25 21.31 0.34
C TYR A 83 4.30 20.68 1.37
N LEU A 84 4.48 21.01 2.65
CA LEU A 84 3.62 20.53 3.73
C LEU A 84 2.19 21.08 3.61
N HIS A 85 2.05 22.36 3.26
CA HIS A 85 0.75 22.99 3.10
C HIS A 85 -0.06 22.34 1.96
N THR A 86 0.55 22.11 0.80
CA THR A 86 -0.11 21.38 -0.30
C THR A 86 -0.49 19.97 0.12
N ALA A 87 0.44 19.23 0.74
CA ALA A 87 0.20 17.86 1.16
C ALA A 87 -0.94 17.74 2.19
N LEU A 88 -1.08 18.70 3.12
CA LEU A 88 -2.20 18.72 4.06
C LEU A 88 -3.55 19.03 3.40
N ILE A 89 -3.58 19.94 2.42
CA ILE A 89 -4.81 20.22 1.66
C ILE A 89 -5.27 18.95 0.95
N ASP A 90 -4.34 18.26 0.27
CA ASP A 90 -4.62 17.01 -0.43
C ASP A 90 -5.07 15.93 0.57
N PHE A 91 -4.37 15.79 1.69
CA PHE A 91 -4.71 14.85 2.77
C PHE A 91 -6.14 15.05 3.29
N SER A 92 -6.49 16.28 3.67
CA SER A 92 -7.83 16.59 4.18
C SER A 92 -8.93 16.40 3.12
N SER A 93 -8.61 16.66 1.85
CA SER A 93 -9.55 16.45 0.74
C SER A 93 -9.77 14.95 0.45
N ASN A 94 -8.70 14.15 0.54
CA ASN A 94 -8.73 12.70 0.34
C ASN A 94 -9.38 11.96 1.52
N HIS A 95 -9.36 12.57 2.71
CA HIS A 95 -9.93 12.02 3.94
C HIS A 95 -10.99 12.95 4.53
N PRO A 96 -12.19 13.09 3.92
CA PRO A 96 -13.21 14.01 4.42
C PRO A 96 -13.84 13.55 5.76
N ASN A 97 -13.82 12.24 6.02
CA ASN A 97 -14.42 11.63 7.21
C ASN A 97 -13.34 11.21 8.22
N GLU A 98 -13.77 10.92 9.44
CA GLU A 98 -12.91 10.37 10.48
C GLU A 98 -12.25 9.06 10.03
N ILE A 99 -10.99 8.90 10.40
CA ILE A 99 -10.17 7.74 10.07
C ILE A 99 -10.19 6.80 11.28
N ASP A 100 -10.66 5.57 11.07
CA ASP A 100 -10.76 4.55 12.13
C ASP A 100 -9.58 3.55 12.14
N GLY A 101 -8.76 3.57 11.09
CA GLY A 101 -7.68 2.62 10.89
C GLY A 101 -6.65 3.15 9.90
N ILE A 102 -5.38 2.86 10.16
CA ILE A 102 -4.27 3.37 9.35
C ILE A 102 -4.32 2.87 7.89
N GLU A 103 -4.91 1.71 7.63
CA GLU A 103 -5.03 1.17 6.28
C GLU A 103 -5.97 1.98 5.36
N GLN A 104 -6.68 2.96 5.93
CA GLN A 104 -7.48 3.94 5.20
C GLN A 104 -6.64 5.11 4.68
N VAL A 105 -5.43 5.29 5.20
CA VAL A 105 -4.50 6.37 4.85
C VAL A 105 -3.62 5.95 3.67
N GLY A 106 -3.31 6.88 2.77
CA GLY A 106 -2.36 6.65 1.68
C GLY A 106 -0.97 6.26 2.19
N MET A 107 -0.27 5.35 1.49
CA MET A 107 1.07 4.90 1.93
C MET A 107 2.07 6.06 2.00
N GLU A 108 1.99 7.02 1.07
CA GLU A 108 2.82 8.22 1.09
C GLU A 108 2.31 9.28 2.08
N ASP A 109 1.00 9.34 2.33
CA ASP A 109 0.43 10.21 3.37
C ASP A 109 0.90 9.81 4.77
N ILE A 110 1.19 8.52 5.01
CA ILE A 110 1.84 8.08 6.25
C ILE A 110 3.22 8.73 6.41
N ILE A 111 3.97 8.99 5.32
CA ILE A 111 5.24 9.73 5.38
C ILE A 111 4.99 11.17 5.85
N LEU A 112 3.91 11.81 5.38
CA LEU A 112 3.47 13.12 5.88
C LEU A 112 3.19 13.04 7.38
N LEU A 113 2.46 12.02 7.85
CA LEU A 113 2.18 11.82 9.27
C LEU A 113 3.45 11.68 10.11
N PHE A 114 4.44 10.91 9.64
CA PHE A 114 5.76 10.88 10.28
C PHE A 114 6.36 12.30 10.35
N CYS A 115 6.34 13.06 9.26
CA CYS A 115 6.89 14.42 9.23
C CYS A 115 6.19 15.33 10.27
N LEU A 116 4.86 15.31 10.34
CA LEU A 116 4.07 16.09 11.28
C LEU A 116 4.36 15.70 12.73
N PHE A 117 4.45 14.40 13.03
CA PHE A 117 4.82 13.90 14.35
C PHE A 117 6.16 14.47 14.81
N TYR A 118 7.19 14.37 13.97
CA TYR A 118 8.53 14.84 14.29
C TYR A 118 8.63 16.37 14.36
N LEU A 119 7.86 17.11 13.56
CA LEU A 119 7.76 18.57 13.66
C LEU A 119 7.11 19.02 14.98
N ASN A 120 6.15 18.25 15.49
CA ASN A 120 5.48 18.52 16.77
C ASN A 120 6.36 18.14 17.98
N ASN A 121 7.35 17.25 17.80
CA ASN A 121 8.26 16.77 18.84
C ASN A 121 9.70 17.17 18.51
N LYS A 122 10.04 18.43 18.77
CA LYS A 122 11.32 19.05 18.35
C LYS A 122 12.57 18.38 18.92
N ASP A 123 12.46 17.69 20.05
CA ASP A 123 13.55 16.96 20.72
C ASP A 123 14.04 15.75 19.90
N ILE A 124 13.14 15.15 19.11
CA ILE A 124 13.43 13.97 18.29
C ILE A 124 13.45 14.26 16.79
N ILE A 125 13.25 15.51 16.35
CA ILE A 125 13.18 15.87 14.91
C ILE A 125 14.36 15.38 14.07
N LYS A 126 15.55 15.29 14.69
CA LYS A 126 16.79 14.76 14.07
C LYS A 126 16.66 13.30 13.61
N ASP A 127 15.73 12.54 14.19
CA ASP A 127 15.54 11.12 13.91
C ASP A 127 14.51 10.87 12.79
N TYR A 128 13.86 11.93 12.27
CA TYR A 128 12.86 11.84 11.20
C TYR A 128 13.37 11.07 9.97
N SER A 129 14.59 11.36 9.50
CA SER A 129 15.15 10.70 8.32
C SER A 129 15.27 9.18 8.50
N SER A 130 15.70 8.74 9.69
CA SER A 130 15.81 7.32 10.04
C SER A 130 14.44 6.66 10.17
N ALA A 131 13.47 7.35 10.79
CA ALA A 131 12.10 6.86 10.92
C ALA A 131 11.40 6.72 9.56
N LYS A 132 11.51 7.74 8.69
CA LYS A 132 11.05 7.69 7.30
C LYS A 132 11.68 6.52 6.57
N GLN A 133 13.00 6.35 6.67
CA GLN A 133 13.71 5.26 6.00
C GLN A 133 13.18 3.89 6.47
N GLY A 134 13.07 3.67 7.78
CA GLY A 134 12.54 2.43 8.33
C GLY A 134 11.13 2.11 7.84
N TYR A 135 10.24 3.12 7.81
CA TYR A 135 8.91 2.96 7.24
C TYR A 135 8.95 2.60 5.74
N CYS A 136 9.72 3.33 4.94
CA CYS A 136 9.84 3.07 3.50
C CYS A 136 10.37 1.65 3.24
N GLN A 137 11.31 1.15 4.04
CA GLN A 137 11.82 -0.22 3.92
C GLN A 137 10.76 -1.27 4.22
N MET A 138 10.01 -1.12 5.32
CA MET A 138 8.88 -2.01 5.64
C MET A 138 7.82 -1.99 4.53
N LEU A 139 7.53 -0.81 4.00
CA LEU A 139 6.57 -0.62 2.93
C LEU A 139 7.02 -1.30 1.63
N LEU A 140 8.28 -1.09 1.22
CA LEU A 140 8.87 -1.73 0.04
C LEU A 140 8.88 -3.25 0.17
N ASP A 141 9.19 -3.81 1.35
CA ASP A 141 9.07 -5.24 1.59
C ASP A 141 7.63 -5.74 1.42
N ALA A 142 6.67 -5.00 1.96
CA ALA A 142 5.26 -5.34 1.85
C ALA A 142 4.77 -5.29 0.39
N ILE A 143 5.20 -4.30 -0.41
CA ILE A 143 4.91 -4.22 -1.86
C ILE A 143 5.57 -5.40 -2.59
N TYR A 144 6.86 -5.66 -2.31
CA TYR A 144 7.64 -6.72 -2.93
C TYR A 144 7.00 -8.11 -2.75
N CYS A 145 6.35 -8.31 -1.59
CA CYS A 145 5.48 -9.46 -1.31
C CYS A 145 6.19 -10.80 -1.60
N ASP A 146 7.37 -11.00 -1.02
CA ASP A 146 8.20 -12.19 -1.22
C ASP A 146 8.44 -12.52 -2.72
N LYS A 147 8.78 -11.48 -3.49
CA LYS A 147 8.99 -11.51 -4.95
C LYS A 147 7.75 -11.80 -5.79
N LYS A 148 6.55 -11.85 -5.22
CA LYS A 148 5.33 -12.19 -5.99
C LYS A 148 4.98 -11.11 -7.01
N ILE A 149 5.22 -9.84 -6.68
CA ILE A 149 5.01 -8.73 -7.63
C ILE A 149 5.93 -8.86 -8.85
N GLN A 150 7.18 -9.26 -8.63
CA GLN A 150 8.16 -9.54 -9.69
C GLN A 150 7.81 -10.76 -10.55
N LYS A 151 6.79 -11.54 -10.19
CA LYS A 151 6.35 -12.74 -10.92
C LYS A 151 5.02 -12.54 -11.65
N LEU A 152 4.45 -11.33 -11.63
CA LEU A 152 3.27 -11.03 -12.42
C LEU A 152 3.56 -11.24 -13.92
N THR A 153 2.57 -11.74 -14.65
CA THR A 153 2.71 -12.07 -16.07
C THR A 153 1.49 -11.59 -16.83
N THR A 154 1.70 -11.10 -18.04
CA THR A 154 0.63 -10.71 -18.96
C THR A 154 0.33 -11.83 -19.95
N ASN A 155 -0.88 -11.82 -20.52
CA ASN A 155 -1.20 -12.69 -21.65
C ASN A 155 -0.60 -12.14 -22.96
N LYS A 156 -0.63 -12.94 -24.03
CA LYS A 156 -0.06 -12.52 -25.33
C LYS A 156 -0.74 -11.27 -25.92
N LYS A 157 -2.05 -11.10 -25.72
CA LYS A 157 -2.80 -9.95 -26.24
C LYS A 157 -2.36 -8.65 -25.56
N THR A 158 -2.28 -8.66 -24.23
CA THR A 158 -1.73 -7.56 -23.43
C THR A 158 -0.29 -7.24 -23.81
N ALA A 159 0.55 -8.27 -23.97
CA ALA A 159 1.94 -8.09 -24.40
C ALA A 159 2.03 -7.43 -25.79
N SER A 160 1.20 -7.87 -26.75
CA SER A 160 1.14 -7.25 -28.08
C SER A 160 0.67 -5.79 -28.02
N PHE A 161 -0.38 -5.50 -27.25
CA PHE A 161 -0.88 -4.13 -27.07
C PHE A 161 0.23 -3.18 -26.58
N PHE A 162 0.98 -3.55 -25.54
CA PHE A 162 2.05 -2.70 -25.04
C PHE A 162 3.24 -2.57 -26.01
N LYS A 163 3.48 -3.55 -26.88
CA LYS A 163 4.56 -3.49 -27.88
C LYS A 163 4.34 -2.45 -28.98
N GLU A 164 3.09 -2.05 -29.21
CA GLU A 164 2.70 -1.07 -30.23
C GLU A 164 3.09 0.37 -29.89
N PHE A 165 3.34 0.67 -28.61
CA PHE A 165 3.80 2.00 -28.18
C PHE A 165 5.29 2.16 -28.47
N ASP A 166 5.68 3.33 -28.99
CA ASP A 166 7.07 3.70 -29.24
C ASP A 166 7.87 3.70 -27.94
N ASN A 167 7.36 4.40 -26.91
CA ASN A 167 7.94 4.52 -25.57
C ASN A 167 6.98 4.02 -24.51
N ILE A 168 7.53 3.32 -23.51
CA ILE A 168 6.78 2.76 -22.38
C ILE A 168 7.39 3.31 -21.10
N PHE A 169 6.62 4.10 -20.37
CA PHE A 169 6.96 4.62 -19.05
C PHE A 169 6.16 3.87 -17.98
N THR A 170 6.72 3.69 -16.79
CA THR A 170 6.00 3.09 -15.67
C THR A 170 6.36 3.71 -14.33
N LEU A 171 5.37 3.74 -13.45
CA LEU A 171 5.55 4.06 -12.03
C LEU A 171 5.72 2.80 -11.17
N ASN A 172 5.54 1.61 -11.76
CA ASN A 172 5.64 0.36 -11.02
C ASN A 172 7.11 -0.01 -10.82
N TYR A 173 7.42 -0.54 -9.63
CA TYR A 173 8.76 -0.97 -9.28
C TYR A 173 9.16 -2.33 -9.88
N ASP A 174 8.18 -3.09 -10.37
CA ASP A 174 8.38 -4.43 -10.90
C ASP A 174 8.75 -4.41 -12.40
N ARG A 175 9.09 -5.56 -12.97
CA ARG A 175 9.55 -5.72 -14.37
C ARG A 175 8.55 -6.42 -15.30
N THR A 176 7.26 -6.37 -15.00
CA THR A 176 6.22 -7.07 -15.79
C THR A 176 6.17 -6.58 -17.22
N LEU A 177 6.25 -5.26 -17.43
CA LEU A 177 6.23 -4.67 -18.78
C LEU A 177 7.51 -4.99 -19.56
N ASP A 178 8.68 -4.98 -18.92
CA ASP A 178 9.95 -5.37 -19.54
C ASP A 178 9.87 -6.80 -20.09
N ARG A 179 9.38 -7.74 -19.26
CA ARG A 179 9.22 -9.15 -19.64
C ARG A 179 8.16 -9.34 -20.72
N ALA A 180 7.05 -8.61 -20.66
CA ALA A 180 5.96 -8.73 -21.62
C ALA A 180 6.35 -8.21 -23.01
N THR A 181 7.05 -7.08 -23.05
CA THR A 181 7.31 -6.35 -24.29
C THR A 181 8.66 -6.68 -24.91
N HIS A 182 9.65 -7.07 -24.10
CA HIS A 182 11.06 -7.16 -24.50
C HIS A 182 11.58 -5.86 -25.14
N LYS A 183 10.99 -4.73 -24.77
CA LYS A 183 11.40 -3.37 -25.16
C LYS A 183 11.97 -2.64 -23.94
N PRO A 184 12.77 -1.58 -24.15
CA PRO A 184 13.10 -0.66 -23.07
C PRO A 184 11.83 -0.10 -22.40
N VAL A 185 11.78 -0.19 -21.07
CA VAL A 185 10.75 0.41 -20.23
C VAL A 185 11.43 1.42 -19.31
N TYR A 186 10.90 2.63 -19.27
CA TYR A 186 11.44 3.74 -18.49
C TYR A 186 10.76 3.79 -17.11
N HIS A 187 11.48 3.41 -16.06
CA HIS A 187 10.97 3.33 -14.69
C HIS A 187 11.12 4.68 -13.96
N LEU A 188 10.06 5.48 -13.96
CA LEU A 188 10.07 6.84 -13.41
C LEU A 188 10.23 6.85 -11.88
N HIS A 189 9.79 5.79 -11.19
CA HIS A 189 9.90 5.69 -9.72
C HIS A 189 10.97 4.69 -9.27
N GLY A 190 11.84 4.22 -10.17
CA GLY A 190 12.84 3.19 -9.85
C GLY A 190 12.29 1.76 -9.97
N SER A 191 13.11 0.78 -9.59
CA SER A 191 12.81 -0.64 -9.75
C SER A 191 13.44 -1.49 -8.65
N PHE A 192 12.74 -2.56 -8.23
CA PHE A 192 13.26 -3.53 -7.26
C PHE A 192 14.57 -4.22 -7.67
N ASP A 193 14.89 -4.23 -8.96
CA ASP A 193 16.12 -4.86 -9.47
C ASP A 193 17.34 -3.91 -9.39
N ASN A 194 17.12 -2.61 -9.20
CA ASN A 194 18.18 -1.62 -9.11
C ASN A 194 18.58 -1.42 -7.64
N PHE A 195 19.53 -2.22 -7.17
CA PHE A 195 20.00 -2.15 -5.79
C PHE A 195 20.95 -0.95 -5.55
N VAL A 196 20.59 -0.11 -4.58
CA VAL A 196 21.40 1.00 -4.05
C VAL A 196 22.07 0.55 -2.76
N LYS A 197 23.37 0.26 -2.83
CA LYS A 197 24.11 -0.25 -1.67
C LYS A 197 24.19 0.82 -0.57
N PRO A 198 23.66 0.57 0.64
CA PRO A 198 23.81 1.50 1.76
C PRO A 198 25.27 1.57 2.24
N SER A 199 25.62 2.66 2.92
CA SER A 199 26.94 2.87 3.52
C SER A 199 27.16 2.06 4.81
N PHE A 200 26.11 1.47 5.36
CA PHE A 200 26.11 0.64 6.56
C PHE A 200 25.81 -0.82 6.22
N ASP A 201 26.07 -1.73 7.16
CA ASP A 201 25.72 -3.15 6.99
C ASP A 201 24.20 -3.35 7.07
N TYR A 202 23.65 -4.13 6.15
CA TYR A 202 22.21 -4.31 6.01
C TYR A 202 21.85 -5.80 5.96
N PRO A 203 20.70 -6.21 6.52
CA PRO A 203 20.28 -7.60 6.43
C PRO A 203 19.99 -7.96 4.97
N LYS A 204 20.70 -8.98 4.45
CA LYS A 204 20.64 -9.36 3.03
C LYS A 204 19.26 -9.82 2.59
N GLU A 205 18.46 -10.34 3.53
CA GLU A 205 17.06 -10.71 3.31
C GLU A 205 16.17 -9.53 2.91
N PHE A 206 16.57 -8.29 3.23
CA PHE A 206 15.88 -7.05 2.87
C PHE A 206 16.54 -6.29 1.73
N ARG A 207 17.39 -6.94 0.92
CA ARG A 207 18.11 -6.27 -0.17
C ARG A 207 17.19 -5.46 -1.09
N HIS A 208 15.98 -5.94 -1.39
CA HIS A 208 14.99 -5.25 -2.22
C HIS A 208 14.47 -3.94 -1.61
N CYS A 209 14.55 -3.77 -0.28
CA CYS A 209 14.15 -2.54 0.41
C CYS A 209 15.16 -1.39 0.22
N TYR A 210 16.32 -1.71 -0.35
CA TYR A 210 17.37 -0.77 -0.73
C TYR A 210 17.44 -0.66 -2.26
N SER A 211 16.29 -0.70 -2.93
CA SER A 211 16.21 -0.34 -4.34
C SER A 211 16.35 1.17 -4.52
N ASP A 212 16.36 1.63 -5.77
CA ASP A 212 16.24 3.04 -6.14
C ASP A 212 14.77 3.53 -6.14
N ALA A 213 13.86 2.83 -5.42
CA ALA A 213 12.46 3.23 -5.36
C ALA A 213 12.29 4.64 -4.77
N ILE A 214 11.48 5.47 -5.42
CA ILE A 214 11.14 6.82 -4.94
C ILE A 214 9.84 6.75 -4.14
N LEU A 215 9.89 7.25 -2.90
CA LEU A 215 8.76 7.34 -1.97
C LEU A 215 8.85 8.65 -1.17
N ASP A 216 7.87 9.52 -1.32
CA ASP A 216 7.73 10.74 -0.52
C ASP A 216 6.28 11.23 -0.51
N PHE A 217 5.88 11.95 0.52
CA PHE A 217 4.54 12.55 0.60
C PHE A 217 4.36 13.68 -0.42
N SER A 218 5.44 14.30 -0.89
CA SER A 218 5.39 15.43 -1.81
C SER A 218 5.84 15.03 -3.22
N GLY A 219 4.97 15.25 -4.20
CA GLY A 219 5.34 15.15 -5.61
C GLY A 219 6.55 16.00 -5.98
N GLU A 220 6.66 17.21 -5.42
CA GLU A 220 7.82 18.09 -5.67
C GLU A 220 9.14 17.50 -5.15
N ILE A 221 9.11 16.88 -3.97
CA ILE A 221 10.30 16.20 -3.44
C ILE A 221 10.67 15.00 -4.34
N LYS A 222 9.68 14.23 -4.79
CA LYS A 222 9.90 13.13 -5.74
C LYS A 222 10.51 13.62 -7.06
N TYR A 223 9.97 14.69 -7.63
CA TYR A 223 10.49 15.33 -8.83
C TYR A 223 11.95 15.77 -8.64
N LEU A 224 12.25 16.53 -7.58
CA LEU A 224 13.60 17.00 -7.30
C LEU A 224 14.60 15.87 -7.08
N GLN A 225 14.16 14.74 -6.52
CA GLN A 225 14.98 13.53 -6.38
C GLN A 225 15.23 12.86 -7.74
N ALA A 226 14.18 12.71 -8.55
CA ALA A 226 14.24 12.02 -9.83
C ALA A 226 15.02 12.82 -10.89
N SER A 227 14.74 14.12 -11.05
CA SER A 227 15.35 14.96 -12.09
C SER A 227 16.86 15.19 -11.90
N LYS A 228 17.43 14.85 -10.74
CA LYS A 228 18.88 14.88 -10.50
C LYS A 228 19.60 13.62 -11.00
N GLN A 229 18.85 12.62 -11.44
CA GLN A 229 19.32 11.25 -11.61
C GLN A 229 18.78 10.69 -12.94
N PRO A 230 19.63 10.55 -13.97
CA PRO A 230 19.17 10.23 -15.33
C PRO A 230 18.50 8.85 -15.43
N GLN A 231 18.75 7.93 -14.50
CA GLN A 231 18.14 6.60 -14.52
C GLN A 231 16.63 6.59 -14.30
N TYR A 232 16.04 7.70 -13.81
CA TYR A 232 14.58 7.82 -13.67
C TYR A 232 13.91 8.34 -14.94
N HIS A 233 14.66 8.70 -15.97
CA HIS A 233 14.15 9.06 -17.29
C HIS A 233 13.13 10.22 -17.32
N PHE A 234 13.24 11.17 -16.38
CA PHE A 234 12.39 12.36 -16.36
C PHE A 234 12.65 13.29 -17.54
N ASP A 235 13.89 13.38 -18.02
CA ASP A 235 14.23 14.16 -19.22
C ASP A 235 13.53 13.59 -20.46
N GLU A 236 13.54 12.26 -20.65
CA GLU A 236 12.84 11.58 -21.74
C GLU A 236 11.33 11.72 -21.61
N PHE A 237 10.80 11.67 -20.38
CA PHE A 237 9.38 11.84 -20.12
C PHE A 237 8.89 13.26 -20.39
N GLU A 238 9.62 14.30 -19.94
CA GLU A 238 9.24 15.69 -20.18
C GLU A 238 9.39 16.11 -21.65
N ARG A 239 10.28 15.48 -22.42
CA ARG A 239 10.49 15.79 -23.85
C ARG A 239 9.63 14.94 -24.80
N MET A 240 8.71 14.13 -24.27
CA MET A 240 7.84 13.32 -25.12
C MET A 240 6.94 14.20 -26.00
N SER A 241 6.58 13.66 -27.18
CA SER A 241 5.69 14.33 -28.13
C SER A 241 4.69 13.35 -28.75
N GLY A 242 3.67 13.88 -29.43
CA GLY A 242 2.63 13.08 -30.06
C GLY A 242 1.53 12.67 -29.06
N LYS A 243 1.23 11.37 -28.98
CA LYS A 243 0.14 10.84 -28.17
C LYS A 243 0.65 10.19 -26.89
N LEU A 244 -0.10 10.32 -25.79
CA LEU A 244 0.15 9.61 -24.53
C LEU A 244 -1.10 8.85 -24.07
N SER A 245 -0.97 7.55 -23.85
CA SER A 245 -1.95 6.73 -23.14
C SER A 245 -1.53 6.54 -21.67
N ILE A 246 -2.34 7.02 -20.73
CA ILE A 246 -2.11 6.87 -19.29
C ILE A 246 -3.02 5.77 -18.76
N ILE A 247 -2.46 4.69 -18.24
CA ILE A 247 -3.20 3.47 -17.86
C ILE A 247 -2.98 3.14 -16.39
N GLY A 248 -4.06 3.06 -15.62
CA GLY A 248 -4.00 2.57 -14.23
C GLY A 248 -3.34 3.53 -13.24
N LEU A 249 -3.32 4.84 -13.55
CA LEU A 249 -2.86 5.90 -12.64
C LEU A 249 -4.05 6.56 -11.94
N SER A 250 -3.91 6.88 -10.65
CA SER A 250 -4.87 7.72 -9.92
C SER A 250 -4.69 9.19 -10.30
N PRO A 251 -5.76 9.95 -10.58
CA PRO A 251 -5.65 11.38 -10.91
C PRO A 251 -5.22 12.26 -9.72
N TYR A 252 -5.26 11.71 -8.50
CA TYR A 252 -4.98 12.43 -7.25
C TYR A 252 -3.66 12.02 -6.59
N ASN A 253 -2.86 11.19 -7.27
CA ASN A 253 -1.54 10.77 -6.79
C ASN A 253 -0.48 11.26 -7.77
N ASP A 254 0.78 11.30 -7.33
CA ASP A 254 1.92 11.56 -8.21
C ASP A 254 1.79 12.86 -9.02
N SER A 255 1.41 13.94 -8.34
CA SER A 255 1.17 15.26 -8.96
C SER A 255 2.34 15.77 -9.81
N HIS A 256 3.57 15.34 -9.51
CA HIS A 256 4.75 15.66 -10.32
C HIS A 256 4.73 15.05 -11.73
N ILE A 257 4.12 13.88 -11.89
CA ILE A 257 3.97 13.23 -13.20
C ILE A 257 3.06 14.08 -14.11
N PHE A 258 1.97 14.60 -13.56
CA PHE A 258 1.08 15.52 -14.30
C PHE A 258 1.77 16.84 -14.64
N LYS A 259 2.65 17.35 -13.78
CA LYS A 259 3.49 18.53 -14.09
C LYS A 259 4.42 18.26 -15.26
N CYS A 260 5.12 17.12 -15.26
CA CYS A 260 5.96 16.70 -16.39
C CYS A 260 5.16 16.57 -17.69
N ILE A 261 3.97 15.98 -17.64
CA ILE A 261 3.05 15.89 -18.79
C ILE A 261 2.70 17.29 -19.33
N ASN A 262 2.44 18.26 -18.46
CA ASN A 262 2.11 19.63 -18.88
C ASN A 262 3.30 20.37 -19.54
N HIS A 263 4.54 20.01 -19.20
CA HIS A 263 5.75 20.54 -19.82
C HIS A 263 6.06 19.93 -21.20
N SER A 264 5.48 18.77 -21.51
CA SER A 264 5.77 18.03 -22.75
C SER A 264 5.10 18.61 -24.00
N ASP A 265 5.53 18.15 -25.18
CA ASP A 265 5.01 18.55 -26.49
C ASP A 265 3.96 17.54 -27.01
N LEU A 266 3.06 17.11 -26.12
CA LEU A 266 1.96 16.20 -26.46
C LEU A 266 0.80 16.91 -27.18
N ASP A 267 0.28 16.23 -28.20
CA ASP A 267 -0.87 16.65 -29.01
C ASP A 267 -2.20 16.10 -28.45
N GLU A 268 -2.16 14.88 -27.90
CA GLU A 268 -3.35 14.15 -27.46
C GLU A 268 -3.04 13.22 -26.28
N ILE A 269 -3.93 13.19 -25.28
CA ILE A 269 -3.85 12.28 -24.14
C ILE A 269 -5.12 11.42 -24.07
N VAL A 270 -4.94 10.12 -23.81
CA VAL A 270 -6.01 9.19 -23.45
C VAL A 270 -5.75 8.70 -22.03
N PHE A 271 -6.63 9.05 -21.10
CA PHE A 271 -6.52 8.67 -19.70
C PHE A 271 -7.51 7.55 -19.38
N TYR A 272 -6.99 6.34 -19.13
CA TYR A 272 -7.80 5.20 -18.75
C TYR A 272 -8.00 5.18 -17.23
N HIS A 273 -9.19 5.61 -16.82
CA HIS A 273 -9.58 5.76 -15.43
C HIS A 273 -10.45 4.60 -14.93
N PHE A 274 -10.30 4.23 -13.66
CA PHE A 274 -11.19 3.26 -13.02
C PHE A 274 -12.40 3.98 -12.41
N PHE A 275 -13.57 3.86 -13.05
CA PHE A 275 -14.80 4.41 -12.51
C PHE A 275 -15.42 3.47 -11.46
N ASN A 276 -15.60 3.96 -10.24
CA ASN A 276 -16.28 3.24 -9.15
C ASN A 276 -17.59 3.94 -8.73
N GLY A 277 -18.52 4.08 -9.69
CA GLY A 277 -19.87 4.63 -9.44
C GLY A 277 -19.99 6.17 -9.47
N GLY A 278 -18.88 6.90 -9.60
CA GLY A 278 -18.84 8.34 -9.90
C GLY A 278 -18.68 8.61 -11.40
N ARG A 279 -19.00 9.83 -11.87
CA ARG A 279 -18.98 10.15 -13.30
C ARG A 279 -18.18 11.39 -13.74
N ASP A 280 -17.70 12.23 -12.84
CA ASP A 280 -16.89 13.39 -13.22
C ASP A 280 -15.52 13.35 -12.53
N ILE A 281 -14.46 13.27 -13.34
CA ILE A 281 -13.09 13.52 -12.88
C ILE A 281 -12.50 14.64 -13.72
N THR A 282 -11.70 15.48 -13.06
CA THR A 282 -10.91 16.52 -13.73
C THR A 282 -9.45 16.18 -13.54
N LEU A 283 -8.71 16.10 -14.64
CA LEU A 283 -7.27 15.85 -14.58
C LEU A 283 -6.53 17.18 -14.45
N PRO A 284 -5.44 17.25 -13.66
CA PRO A 284 -4.55 18.42 -13.59
C PRO A 284 -3.65 18.53 -14.83
N ILE A 285 -4.26 18.41 -16.01
CA ILE A 285 -3.62 18.41 -17.32
C ILE A 285 -4.12 19.60 -18.14
N THR A 286 -3.19 20.36 -18.72
CA THR A 286 -3.49 21.54 -19.56
C THR A 286 -3.60 21.20 -21.05
N LYS A 287 -3.13 20.01 -21.43
CA LYS A 287 -3.18 19.47 -22.80
C LYS A 287 -4.55 18.84 -23.11
N PRO A 288 -4.96 18.72 -24.39
CA PRO A 288 -6.19 18.02 -24.75
C PRO A 288 -6.17 16.56 -24.28
N TYR A 289 -7.21 16.13 -23.57
CA TYR A 289 -7.34 14.76 -23.11
C TYR A 289 -8.74 14.19 -23.29
N THR A 290 -8.81 12.87 -23.39
CA THR A 290 -10.03 12.07 -23.31
C THR A 290 -9.93 11.10 -22.15
N ILE A 291 -11.05 10.78 -21.52
CA ILE A 291 -11.12 9.81 -20.42
C ILE A 291 -11.90 8.60 -20.89
N VAL A 292 -11.35 7.42 -20.63
CA VAL A 292 -11.94 6.12 -20.99
C VAL A 292 -12.00 5.25 -19.73
N ASP A 293 -13.02 4.39 -19.60
CA ASP A 293 -13.03 3.41 -18.50
C ASP A 293 -11.95 2.36 -18.74
N VAL A 294 -11.02 2.23 -17.81
CA VAL A 294 -9.96 1.23 -17.86
C VAL A 294 -10.51 -0.20 -17.84
N LYS A 295 -11.72 -0.42 -17.30
CA LYS A 295 -12.38 -1.73 -17.33
C LYS A 295 -12.62 -2.22 -18.74
N ASP A 296 -12.95 -1.31 -19.66
CA ASP A 296 -13.15 -1.65 -21.08
C ASP A 296 -11.84 -2.14 -21.69
N LEU A 297 -10.73 -1.45 -21.39
CA LEU A 297 -9.39 -1.89 -21.79
C LEU A 297 -9.04 -3.26 -21.19
N TRP A 298 -9.33 -3.50 -19.91
CA TRP A 298 -9.07 -4.80 -19.27
C TRP A 298 -9.87 -5.94 -19.89
N MET A 299 -11.14 -5.71 -20.21
CA MET A 299 -11.98 -6.68 -20.92
C MET A 299 -11.44 -6.95 -22.32
N GLU A 300 -11.07 -5.91 -23.06
CA GLU A 300 -10.47 -6.04 -24.38
C GLU A 300 -9.18 -6.86 -24.32
N LEU A 301 -8.28 -6.51 -23.40
CA LEU A 301 -7.00 -7.20 -23.21
C LEU A 301 -7.13 -8.57 -22.56
N GLN A 302 -8.33 -9.01 -22.17
CA GLN A 302 -8.60 -10.29 -21.50
C GLN A 302 -7.79 -10.44 -20.21
N ILE A 303 -7.66 -9.36 -19.44
CA ILE A 303 -7.00 -9.38 -18.13
C ILE A 303 -8.06 -9.55 -17.05
N THR A 304 -8.17 -10.75 -16.50
CA THR A 304 -9.08 -11.05 -15.41
C THR A 304 -8.34 -10.97 -14.07
N PRO A 305 -8.92 -10.31 -13.04
CA PRO A 305 -8.34 -10.32 -11.69
C PRO A 305 -8.19 -11.74 -11.16
N SER A 306 -7.20 -11.97 -10.30
CA SER A 306 -7.04 -13.24 -9.60
C SER A 306 -8.28 -13.55 -8.75
N LEU A 307 -8.85 -14.74 -8.90
CA LEU A 307 -9.96 -15.20 -8.06
C LEU A 307 -9.51 -15.31 -6.60
N SER A 308 -10.24 -14.67 -5.68
CA SER A 308 -10.06 -14.88 -4.25
C SER A 308 -10.86 -16.10 -3.78
N LYS A 309 -10.32 -16.84 -2.81
CA LYS A 309 -11.10 -17.89 -2.12
C LYS A 309 -12.31 -17.21 -1.46
N SER A 310 -13.48 -17.73 -1.76
CA SER A 310 -14.74 -17.34 -1.13
C SER A 310 -15.01 -18.22 0.09
N TYR A 311 -15.35 -17.57 1.19
CA TYR A 311 -15.84 -18.16 2.42
C TYR A 311 -17.33 -17.91 2.54
N THR A 312 -18.03 -18.86 3.15
CA THR A 312 -19.44 -18.72 3.51
C THR A 312 -19.57 -18.76 5.02
N ILE A 313 -20.28 -17.78 5.57
CA ILE A 313 -20.53 -17.69 7.01
C ILE A 313 -22.02 -17.80 7.25
N ASN A 314 -22.43 -18.81 8.01
CA ASN A 314 -23.82 -18.99 8.42
C ASN A 314 -24.08 -18.30 9.77
N GLN A 315 -25.37 -18.14 10.10
CA GLN A 315 -25.80 -17.45 11.32
C GLN A 315 -25.25 -18.10 12.61
N LYS A 316 -25.16 -19.43 12.67
CA LYS A 316 -24.62 -20.13 13.84
C LYS A 316 -23.13 -19.85 14.04
N GLN A 317 -22.36 -19.83 12.96
CA GLN A 317 -20.94 -19.45 12.99
C GLN A 317 -20.78 -17.99 13.46
N ALA A 318 -21.59 -17.07 12.93
CA ALA A 318 -21.55 -15.67 13.36
C ALA A 318 -21.88 -15.50 14.86
N MET A 319 -22.91 -16.21 15.36
CA MET A 319 -23.24 -16.23 16.79
C MET A 319 -22.06 -16.71 17.65
N LEU A 320 -21.39 -17.78 17.23
CA LEU A 320 -20.22 -18.31 17.95
C LEU A 320 -19.05 -17.31 17.96
N LEU A 321 -18.76 -16.69 16.82
CA LEU A 321 -17.69 -15.71 16.69
C LEU A 321 -17.98 -14.45 17.53
N ASN A 322 -19.23 -13.99 17.57
CA ASN A 322 -19.63 -12.86 18.42
C ASN A 322 -19.53 -13.19 19.91
N ALA A 323 -19.84 -14.44 20.32
CA ALA A 323 -19.76 -14.87 21.71
C ALA A 323 -18.33 -14.81 22.30
N ILE A 324 -17.30 -14.95 21.45
CA ILE A 324 -15.88 -14.88 21.84
C ILE A 324 -15.23 -13.53 21.51
N SER A 325 -16.01 -12.52 21.11
CA SER A 325 -15.48 -11.23 20.65
C SER A 325 -15.24 -10.22 21.79
N VAL A 326 -14.18 -9.43 21.61
CA VAL A 326 -13.58 -8.57 22.65
C VAL A 326 -14.46 -7.37 23.06
N ASN A 327 -15.26 -6.84 22.13
CA ASN A 327 -15.86 -5.50 22.28
C ASN A 327 -17.39 -5.47 22.27
N LYS A 328 -18.08 -6.62 22.31
CA LYS A 328 -19.55 -6.72 22.22
C LYS A 328 -20.20 -6.05 20.99
N ASN A 329 -19.42 -5.55 20.03
CA ASN A 329 -19.94 -5.12 18.74
C ASN A 329 -20.26 -6.38 17.92
N GLU A 330 -21.51 -6.80 18.00
CA GLU A 330 -22.03 -7.93 17.25
C GLU A 330 -21.99 -7.61 15.75
N LEU A 331 -21.40 -8.52 14.97
CA LEU A 331 -21.40 -8.46 13.52
C LEU A 331 -22.37 -9.50 12.96
N THR A 332 -23.08 -9.13 11.91
CA THR A 332 -23.88 -10.05 11.11
C THR A 332 -22.99 -11.03 10.37
N ALA A 333 -23.54 -12.19 10.00
CA ALA A 333 -22.83 -13.17 9.18
C ALA A 333 -22.31 -12.57 7.85
N SER A 334 -23.09 -11.65 7.25
CA SER A 334 -22.73 -10.95 6.02
C SER A 334 -21.52 -10.03 6.21
N GLU A 335 -21.47 -9.25 7.30
CA GLU A 335 -20.34 -8.37 7.61
C GLU A 335 -19.05 -9.15 7.82
N ILE A 336 -19.09 -10.23 8.60
CA ILE A 336 -17.92 -11.09 8.81
C ILE A 336 -17.49 -11.72 7.47
N GLN A 337 -18.46 -12.22 6.68
CA GLN A 337 -18.17 -12.83 5.37
C GLN A 337 -17.52 -11.83 4.42
N ASN A 338 -18.03 -10.60 4.34
CA ASN A 338 -17.49 -9.54 3.50
C ASN A 338 -16.06 -9.19 3.92
N GLN A 339 -15.79 -9.09 5.23
CA GLN A 339 -14.44 -8.85 5.72
C GLN A 339 -13.48 -9.98 5.32
N VAL A 340 -13.83 -11.24 5.58
CA VAL A 340 -12.96 -12.38 5.26
C VAL A 340 -12.71 -12.50 3.75
N ASN A 341 -13.76 -12.33 2.93
CA ASN A 341 -13.66 -12.43 1.47
C ASN A 341 -12.92 -11.26 0.83
N SER A 342 -12.83 -10.14 1.53
CA SER A 342 -12.03 -9.00 1.07
C SER A 342 -10.52 -9.26 1.17
N ILE A 343 -10.08 -10.18 2.04
CA ILE A 343 -8.65 -10.45 2.30
C ILE A 343 -8.01 -11.18 1.11
N PRO A 344 -7.02 -10.58 0.43
CA PRO A 344 -6.30 -11.17 -0.69
C PRO A 344 -5.42 -12.35 -0.28
N VAL A 345 -4.99 -13.17 -1.23
CA VAL A 345 -4.35 -14.45 -0.95
C VAL A 345 -3.00 -14.29 -0.22
N ASN A 346 -2.16 -13.35 -0.65
CA ASN A 346 -0.84 -13.19 -0.06
C ASN A 346 -0.91 -12.48 1.29
N THR A 347 -1.74 -11.45 1.42
CA THR A 347 -2.01 -10.82 2.71
C THR A 347 -2.66 -11.79 3.69
N ARG A 348 -3.60 -12.63 3.26
CA ARG A 348 -4.18 -13.70 4.09
C ARG A 348 -3.11 -14.65 4.64
N SER A 349 -2.13 -15.01 3.81
CA SER A 349 -1.02 -15.87 4.26
C SER A 349 -0.19 -15.20 5.36
N ALA A 350 0.10 -13.90 5.23
CA ALA A 350 0.78 -13.12 6.27
C ALA A 350 -0.05 -13.04 7.56
N ILE A 351 -1.37 -12.82 7.45
CA ILE A 351 -2.28 -12.80 8.60
C ILE A 351 -2.33 -14.17 9.30
N ILE A 352 -2.41 -15.28 8.57
CA ILE A 352 -2.40 -16.62 9.15
C ILE A 352 -1.09 -16.88 9.90
N ASN A 353 0.04 -16.51 9.30
CA ASN A 353 1.36 -16.63 9.96
C ASN A 353 1.41 -15.79 11.24
N MET A 354 0.87 -14.57 11.21
CA MET A 354 0.72 -13.73 12.39
C MET A 354 -0.12 -14.41 13.48
N MET A 355 -1.30 -14.94 13.15
CA MET A 355 -2.16 -15.60 14.13
C MET A 355 -1.47 -16.82 14.75
N LYS A 356 -0.75 -17.62 13.95
CA LYS A 356 0.05 -18.75 14.42
C LYS A 356 1.19 -18.34 15.33
N TYR A 357 1.87 -17.24 15.01
CA TYR A 357 2.92 -16.69 15.86
C TYR A 357 2.34 -16.21 17.20
N GLU A 358 1.27 -15.43 17.16
CA GLU A 358 0.64 -14.89 18.38
C GLU A 358 0.15 -16.00 19.31
N ILE A 359 -0.55 -17.01 18.79
CA ILE A 359 -1.03 -18.13 19.62
C ILE A 359 0.12 -19.03 20.11
N SER A 360 1.30 -18.97 19.49
CA SER A 360 2.48 -19.72 19.94
C SER A 360 3.13 -19.16 21.20
N LYS A 361 2.77 -17.93 21.62
CA LYS A 361 3.30 -17.30 22.84
C LYS A 361 2.87 -18.08 24.09
N GLU A 362 3.80 -18.27 25.03
CA GLU A 362 3.65 -19.09 26.25
C GLU A 362 2.35 -18.83 27.02
N GLN A 363 1.90 -17.58 27.08
CA GLN A 363 0.69 -17.17 27.76
C GLN A 363 -0.58 -17.90 27.32
N TYR A 364 -0.63 -18.42 26.08
CA TYR A 364 -1.78 -19.15 25.53
C TYR A 364 -1.70 -20.68 25.67
N HIS A 365 -0.59 -21.23 26.18
CA HIS A 365 -0.38 -22.68 26.32
C HIS A 365 -0.66 -23.21 27.73
N ASN A 366 -1.02 -22.33 28.67
CA ASN A 366 -1.43 -22.72 30.00
C ASN A 366 -2.89 -23.21 30.00
N SER A 367 -3.15 -24.35 30.64
CA SER A 367 -4.51 -24.86 30.79
C SER A 367 -5.34 -23.89 31.65
N PRO A 368 -6.46 -23.34 31.13
CA PRO A 368 -7.29 -22.42 31.90
C PRO A 368 -7.96 -23.17 33.06
N LYS A 369 -7.98 -22.57 34.25
CA LYS A 369 -8.51 -23.19 35.47
C LYS A 369 -10.04 -23.24 35.49
N ASN A 370 -10.69 -22.39 34.71
CA ASN A 370 -12.13 -22.27 34.60
C ASN A 370 -12.54 -21.58 33.29
N GLU A 371 -13.84 -21.61 33.00
CA GLU A 371 -14.45 -20.98 31.83
C GLU A 371 -14.14 -19.47 31.73
N LYS A 372 -14.15 -18.75 32.85
CA LYS A 372 -13.84 -17.31 32.88
C LYS A 372 -12.40 -17.03 32.41
N GLU A 373 -11.45 -17.86 32.82
CA GLU A 373 -10.06 -17.74 32.38
C GLU A 373 -9.91 -18.07 30.89
N LEU A 374 -10.61 -19.10 30.40
CA LEU A 374 -10.65 -19.43 28.97
C LEU A 374 -11.18 -18.25 28.13
N PHE A 375 -12.31 -17.64 28.52
CA PHE A 375 -12.83 -16.46 27.84
C PHE A 375 -11.89 -15.25 27.92
N ARG A 376 -11.17 -15.07 29.04
CA ARG A 376 -10.15 -14.03 29.15
C ARG A 376 -9.05 -14.23 28.11
N LEU A 377 -8.54 -15.47 27.94
CA LEU A 377 -7.50 -15.78 26.96
C LEU A 377 -7.97 -15.56 25.52
N PHE A 378 -9.20 -15.96 25.17
CA PHE A 378 -9.79 -15.62 23.87
C PHE A 378 -9.90 -14.10 23.69
N ASN A 379 -10.32 -13.36 24.71
CA ASN A 379 -10.40 -11.91 24.58
C ASN A 379 -9.02 -11.27 24.43
N GLU A 380 -8.01 -11.74 25.15
CA GLU A 380 -6.63 -11.25 25.04
C GLU A 380 -6.03 -11.57 23.68
N PHE A 381 -6.18 -12.80 23.18
CA PHE A 381 -5.77 -13.15 21.83
C PHE A 381 -6.51 -12.31 20.78
N GLY A 382 -7.84 -12.18 20.88
CA GLY A 382 -8.63 -11.35 19.98
C GLY A 382 -8.18 -9.88 19.94
N LYS A 383 -7.68 -9.34 21.05
CA LYS A 383 -7.07 -7.98 21.10
C LYS A 383 -5.76 -7.93 20.32
N THR A 384 -4.89 -8.93 20.45
CA THR A 384 -3.60 -8.96 19.73
C THR A 384 -3.79 -9.17 18.23
N LEU A 385 -4.91 -9.77 17.82
CA LEU A 385 -5.27 -9.96 16.43
C LEU A 385 -5.70 -8.68 15.70
N ARG A 386 -6.00 -7.58 16.41
CA ARG A 386 -6.48 -6.36 15.75
C ARG A 386 -5.43 -5.82 14.79
N ILE A 387 -5.57 -6.08 13.50
CA ILE A 387 -4.70 -5.52 12.47
C ILE A 387 -5.61 -4.86 11.44
N SER A 388 -5.51 -3.53 11.34
CA SER A 388 -6.37 -2.74 10.47
C SER A 388 -7.88 -2.88 10.82
N GLY A 389 -8.77 -2.36 9.97
CA GLY A 389 -10.22 -2.52 10.05
C GLY A 389 -10.75 -3.94 9.78
N ILE A 390 -10.01 -4.99 10.15
CA ILE A 390 -10.49 -6.38 10.16
C ILE A 390 -10.88 -6.74 11.60
N SER A 391 -12.12 -7.20 11.78
CA SER A 391 -12.61 -7.57 13.11
C SER A 391 -11.91 -8.84 13.64
N PRO A 392 -11.75 -8.97 14.96
CA PRO A 392 -11.33 -10.22 15.58
C PRO A 392 -12.21 -11.41 15.17
N GLN A 393 -13.51 -11.21 14.96
CA GLN A 393 -14.43 -12.26 14.48
C GLN A 393 -14.03 -12.81 13.11
N ALA A 394 -13.71 -11.92 12.15
CA ALA A 394 -13.24 -12.33 10.83
C ALA A 394 -11.91 -13.10 10.90
N LEU A 395 -10.99 -12.66 11.78
CA LEU A 395 -9.70 -13.31 11.97
C LEU A 395 -9.83 -14.67 12.68
N TYR A 396 -10.72 -14.78 13.67
CA TYR A 396 -11.05 -16.05 14.30
C TYR A 396 -11.59 -17.06 13.30
N HIS A 397 -12.53 -16.66 12.43
CA HIS A 397 -13.02 -17.52 11.36
C HIS A 397 -11.89 -18.01 10.46
N LEU A 398 -11.03 -17.09 10.02
CA LEU A 398 -9.89 -17.43 9.17
C LEU A 398 -8.93 -18.42 9.86
N TYR A 399 -8.69 -18.24 11.15
CA TYR A 399 -7.83 -19.13 11.95
C TYR A 399 -8.43 -20.54 12.05
N THR A 400 -9.71 -20.67 12.39
CA THR A 400 -10.38 -21.97 12.56
C THR A 400 -10.50 -22.75 11.25
N GLU A 401 -10.77 -22.06 10.14
CA GLU A 401 -10.78 -22.68 8.81
C GLU A 401 -9.40 -23.19 8.41
N ASN A 402 -8.33 -22.47 8.75
CA ASN A 402 -6.97 -22.91 8.45
C ASN A 402 -6.57 -24.16 9.26
N LEU A 403 -6.91 -24.21 10.56
CA LEU A 403 -6.66 -25.41 11.40
C LEU A 403 -7.37 -26.66 10.85
N SER A 404 -8.60 -26.49 10.36
CA SER A 404 -9.40 -27.60 9.80
C SER A 404 -8.82 -28.16 8.51
N ASN A 405 -8.10 -27.35 7.73
CA ASN A 405 -7.43 -27.82 6.51
C ASN A 405 -6.10 -28.55 6.81
N GLU A 406 -5.41 -28.18 7.89
CA GLU A 406 -4.17 -28.83 8.32
C GLU A 406 -4.41 -30.21 8.95
N SER A 407 -5.57 -30.43 9.60
CA SER A 407 -5.96 -31.73 10.16
C SER A 407 -6.40 -32.75 9.11
N ILE A 408 -6.70 -32.34 7.88
CA ILE A 408 -7.05 -33.22 6.75
C ILE A 408 -5.79 -33.68 5.99
N GLN A 409 -4.65 -33.01 6.19
CA GLN A 409 -3.37 -33.34 5.55
C GLN A 409 -2.41 -34.16 6.43
N LYS A 410 -2.82 -34.50 7.65
CA LYS A 410 -2.16 -35.47 8.54
C LYS A 410 -3.04 -36.71 8.64
#